data_AF-A0A336JQ47-F1
#
_entry.id   AF-A0A336JQ47-F1
#
_cell.length_a   1.000
_cell.length_b   1.000
_cell.length_c   1.000
_cell.angle_alpha   90.00
_cell.angle_beta   90.00
_cell.angle_gamma   90.00
#
_symmetry.space_group_name_H-M   'P 1'
#
loop_
_entity.id
_entity.type
_entity.pdbx_description
1 polymer ?
#
loop_
_entity_poly.entity_id
_entity_poly.type
_entity_poly.pdbx_seq_one_letter_code
_entity_poly.pdbx_strand_id
1 'polypeptide(L)' 'MRLSDVECECGALYRCAESETLEGEPGNLQCASCGRIVEAWQTRNRRVYRCMLTPDRSYPVVTPPPAP' A
#
# COMPACT_ATOMS: atom_id res chain seq x y z
N MET A 1 -4.31 1.00 -19.76
CA MET A 1 -3.68 1.29 -18.45
C MET A 1 -4.75 1.17 -17.39
N ARG A 2 -4.48 0.42 -16.33
CA ARG A 2 -5.42 0.21 -15.21
C ARG A 2 -4.90 0.94 -13.97
N LEU A 3 -5.79 1.69 -13.33
CA LEU A 3 -5.51 2.35 -12.05
C LEU A 3 -6.27 1.61 -10.95
N SER A 4 -5.60 1.40 -9.83
CA SER A 4 -6.20 0.85 -8.61
C SER A 4 -5.58 1.51 -7.39
N ASP A 5 -6.35 1.56 -6.30
CA ASP A 5 -5.87 2.01 -5.00
C ASP A 5 -5.70 0.77 -4.10
N VAL A 6 -4.65 0.78 -3.28
CA VAL A 6 -4.36 -0.27 -2.31
C VAL A 6 -3.99 0.36 -0.97
N GLU A 7 -4.59 -0.13 0.10
CA GLU A 7 -4.36 0.34 1.45
C GLU A 7 -3.50 -0.67 2.23
N CYS A 8 -2.52 -0.16 2.96
CA CYS A 8 -1.75 -0.95 3.91
C CYS A 8 -2.45 -0.99 5.26
N GLU A 9 -2.28 -2.08 6.01
CA GLU A 9 -2.80 -2.22 7.39
C GLU A 9 -2.39 -1.09 8.33
N CYS A 10 -1.30 -0.37 8.05
CA CYS A 10 -0.90 0.79 8.85
C CYS A 10 -1.75 2.04 8.58
N GLY A 11 -2.64 2.02 7.58
CA GLY A 11 -3.43 3.16 7.12
C GLY A 11 -2.77 3.97 5.98
N ALA A 12 -1.68 3.48 5.39
CA ALA A 12 -1.06 4.13 4.23
C ALA A 12 -1.84 3.79 2.95
N LEU A 13 -2.14 4.79 2.12
CA LEU A 13 -2.84 4.62 0.85
C LEU A 13 -1.88 4.76 -0.32
N TYR A 14 -1.86 3.78 -1.21
CA TYR A 14 -1.06 3.78 -2.43
C TYR A 14 -1.95 3.74 -3.66
N ARG A 15 -1.54 4.45 -4.71
CA ARG A 15 -2.13 4.36 -6.05
C ARG A 15 -1.21 3.57 -6.96
N CYS A 16 -1.73 2.49 -7.53
CA CYS A 16 -1.09 1.65 -8.53
C CYS A 16 -1.51 2.08 -9.93
N ALA A 17 -0.54 2.24 -10.83
CA ALA A 17 -0.77 2.26 -12.26
C ALA A 17 -0.14 1.02 -12.89
N GLU A 18 -0.99 0.16 -13.45
CA GLU A 18 -0.61 -1.04 -14.18
C GLU A 18 -0.72 -0.79 -15.69
N SER A 19 0.34 -1.13 -16.42
CA SER A 19 0.34 -1.17 -17.87
C SER A 19 -0.13 -2.54 -18.37
N GLU A 20 -1.06 -2.51 -19.33
CA GLU A 20 -1.58 -3.72 -19.98
C GLU A 20 -0.69 -4.18 -21.13
N THR A 21 0.16 -3.29 -21.65
CA THR A 21 0.96 -3.53 -22.86
C THR A 21 2.47 -3.50 -22.62
N LEU A 22 2.93 -2.92 -21.50
CA LEU A 22 4.34 -2.90 -21.15
C LEU A 22 4.69 -4.12 -20.30
N GLU A 23 5.71 -4.84 -20.73
CA GLU A 23 6.31 -5.91 -19.97
C GLU A 23 6.92 -5.37 -18.67
N GLY A 24 6.69 -6.13 -17.61
CA GLY A 24 7.24 -5.90 -16.28
C GLY A 24 7.64 -7.23 -15.65
N GLU A 25 8.08 -7.15 -14.40
CA GLU A 25 8.55 -8.32 -13.66
C GLU A 25 7.65 -8.58 -12.44
N PRO A 26 7.57 -9.84 -11.98
CA PRO A 26 7.02 -10.18 -10.69
C PRO A 26 7.67 -9.33 -9.59
N GLY A 27 6.89 -8.99 -8.57
CA GLY A 27 7.37 -8.08 -7.55
C GLY A 27 6.42 -7.95 -6.37
N ASN A 28 6.81 -7.06 -5.47
CA ASN A 28 5.98 -6.68 -4.33
C ASN A 28 6.09 -5.18 -4.07
N LEU A 29 5.03 -4.63 -3.49
CA LEU A 29 5.00 -3.30 -2.93
C LEU A 29 5.27 -3.41 -1.43
N GLN A 30 6.37 -2.82 -0.98
CA GLN A 30 6.62 -2.60 0.45
C GLN A 30 6.12 -1.22 0.87
N CYS A 31 5.40 -1.17 1.99
CA CYS A 31 4.92 0.07 2.56
C CYS A 31 6.10 0.91 3.07
N ALA A 32 6.28 2.11 2.52
CA ALA A 32 7.28 3.07 2.97
C ALA A 32 7.07 3.54 4.43
N SER A 33 5.85 3.43 4.98
CA SER A 33 5.55 3.86 6.35
C SER A 33 5.82 2.77 7.41
N CYS A 34 5.50 1.50 7.12
CA CYS A 34 5.63 0.42 8.11
C CYS A 34 6.51 -0.76 7.69
N GLY A 35 7.04 -0.77 6.47
CA GLY A 35 7.92 -1.81 5.93
C GLY A 35 7.22 -3.12 5.54
N ARG A 36 5.93 -3.29 5.83
CA ARG A 36 5.19 -4.51 5.46
C ARG A 36 4.94 -4.59 3.96
N ILE A 37 4.82 -5.82 3.46
CA ILE A 37 4.37 -6.08 2.09
C ILE A 37 2.87 -5.76 2.02
N VAL A 38 2.50 -4.83 1.14
CA VAL A 38 1.11 -4.41 0.90
C VAL A 38 0.47 -5.27 -0.18
N GLU A 39 1.21 -5.55 -1.24
CA GLU A 39 0.76 -6.37 -2.36
C GLU A 39 1.95 -7.11 -2.96
N ALA A 40 1.72 -8.31 -3.48
CA ALA A 40 2.68 -9.08 -4.26
C ALA A 40 2.01 -9.63 -5.52
N TRP A 41 2.74 -9.68 -6.63
CA TRP A 41 2.21 -10.13 -7.92
C TRP A 41 3.22 -10.99 -8.67
N GLN A 42 2.66 -11.90 -9.48
CA GLN A 42 3.41 -12.80 -10.34
C GLN A 42 3.25 -12.46 -11.83
N THR A 43 2.40 -11.50 -12.17
CA THR A 43 2.14 -11.09 -13.55
C THR A 43 3.28 -10.23 -14.09
N ARG A 44 3.59 -10.39 -15.37
CA ARG A 44 4.60 -9.59 -16.09
C ARG A 44 4.06 -8.26 -16.63
N ASN A 45 3.09 -7.67 -15.92
CA ASN A 45 2.58 -6.35 -16.27
C ASN A 45 3.40 -5.30 -15.53
N ARG A 46 3.85 -4.26 -16.24
CA ARG A 46 4.59 -3.17 -15.60
C ARG A 46 3.66 -2.43 -14.62
N ARG A 47 4.06 -2.37 -13.35
CA ARG A 47 3.35 -1.66 -12.29
C ARG A 47 4.23 -0.55 -11.71
N VAL A 48 3.61 0.56 -11.36
CA VAL A 48 4.23 1.62 -10.57
C VAL A 48 3.29 2.05 -9.45
N TYR A 49 3.85 2.33 -8.27
CA TYR A 49 3.09 2.70 -7.09
C TYR A 49 3.52 4.08 -6.62
N ARG A 50 2.52 4.89 -6.22
CA ARG A 50 2.74 6.17 -5.56
C ARG A 50 2.04 6.17 -4.21
N CYS A 51 2.76 6.52 -3.15
CA CYS A 51 2.15 6.79 -1.84
C CYS A 51 1.32 8.07 -1.95
N MET A 52 0.02 7.97 -1.69
CA MET A 52 -0.93 9.09 -1.73
C MET A 52 -1.17 9.66 -0.33
N LEU A 53 -1.27 8.79 0.67
CA LEU A 53 -1.47 9.16 2.06
C LEU A 53 -0.57 8.31 2.95
N THR A 54 0.12 8.94 3.89
CA THR A 54 0.77 8.26 5.02
C THR A 54 -0.12 8.36 6.25
N PRO A 55 -0.20 7.32 7.09
CA PRO A 55 -0.99 7.38 8.29
C PRO A 55 -0.44 8.45 9.24
N ASP A 56 -1.31 9.29 9.77
CA ASP A 56 -0.96 10.21 10.84
C ASP A 56 -0.76 9.40 12.13
N ARG A 57 0.48 9.38 12.63
CA ARG A 57 0.86 8.76 13.91
C ARG A 57 1.21 9.81 14.96
N SER A 58 0.71 11.03 14.79
CA SER A 58 1.01 12.15 15.67
C SER A 58 0.41 11.94 17.07
N TYR A 59 -0.62 11.09 17.17
CA TYR A 59 -1.29 10.75 18.43
C TYR A 59 -1.12 9.27 18.77
N PRO A 60 -0.72 8.93 20.01
CA PRO A 60 -0.73 7.55 20.47
C PRO A 60 -2.17 7.04 20.55
N VAL A 61 -2.37 5.75 20.22
CA VAL A 61 -3.65 5.07 20.43
C VAL A 61 -3.87 4.94 21.93
N VAL A 62 -4.87 5.64 22.46
CA VAL A 62 -5.28 5.53 23.87
C VAL A 62 -6.20 4.33 24.01
N THR A 63 -5.81 3.34 24.81
CA THR A 63 -6.69 2.21 25.12
C THR A 63 -7.87 2.70 25.97
N PRO A 64 -9.12 2.35 25.62
CA PRO A 64 -10.26 2.71 26.44
C PRO A 64 -10.12 2.13 27.86
N PRO A 65 -10.60 2.81 28.90
CA PRO A 65 -10.58 2.28 30.26
C PRO A 65 -11.40 0.97 30.34
N PRO A 66 -11.05 0.06 31.26
CA PRO A 66 -11.82 -1.17 31.46
C PRO A 66 -13.26 -0.84 31.85
N ALA A 67 -14.21 -1.65 31.36
CA ALA A 67 -15.62 -1.51 31.69
C ALA A 67 -15.86 -1.72 33.21
N PRO A 68 -16.84 -1.02 33.81
CA PRO A 68 -17.17 -1.13 35.23
C PRO A 68 -17.69 -2.51 35.63
#